data_AF-A0A265QBZ3-F1
#
_entry.id   AF-A0A265QBZ3-F1
#
_cell.length_a   1.000
_cell.length_b   1.000
_cell.length_c   1.000
_cell.angle_alpha   90.00
_cell.angle_beta   90.00
_cell.angle_gamma   90.00
#
_symmetry.space_group_name_H-M   'P 1'
#
loop_
_entity.id
_entity.type
_entity.pdbx_description
1 polymer ?
#
loop_
_entity_poly.entity_id
_entity_poly.type
_entity_poly.pdbx_seq_one_letter_code
_entity_poly.pdbx_strand_id
1 'polypeptide(L)'
;MNIKGIIILVVSAVVFDLLFMQLNKFNPKIFSFFHKVLENWKEKWIIKWISIFILLLINAIIKVYLGFSDLLGYIIAGFIISLCDFGFKKPQEVSK
;
A
#
# COMPACT_ATOMS: atom_id res chain seq x y z
N MET A 1 10.67 13.37 12.91
CA MET A 1 10.73 12.39 11.79
C MET A 1 12.18 11.98 11.64
N ASN A 2 12.53 10.74 12.02
CA ASN A 2 13.93 10.28 11.99
C ASN A 2 14.26 9.70 10.61
N ILE A 3 15.44 10.01 10.07
CA ILE A 3 15.94 9.50 8.77
C ILE A 3 15.80 7.97 8.68
N LYS A 4 16.05 7.26 9.79
CA LYS A 4 15.87 5.80 9.91
C LYS A 4 14.44 5.36 9.57
N GLY A 5 13.42 6.11 9.97
CA GLY A 5 12.02 5.80 9.69
C GLY A 5 11.66 5.95 8.21
N ILE A 6 12.23 6.95 7.54
CA ILE A 6 12.06 7.15 6.09
C ILE A 6 12.66 5.98 5.33
N ILE A 7 13.87 5.55 5.72
CA ILE A 7 14.53 4.38 5.12
C ILE A 7 13.68 3.12 5.30
N ILE A 8 13.19 2.85 6.51
CA ILE A 8 12.33 1.69 6.78
C ILE A 8 11.06 1.73 5.94
N LEU A 9 10.42 2.90 5.81
CA LEU A 9 9.21 3.06 5.01
C LEU A 9 9.49 2.75 3.53
N VAL A 10 10.55 3.32 2.96
CA VAL A 10 10.92 3.10 1.55
C VAL A 10 11.28 1.64 1.30
N VAL A 11 12.11 1.04 2.15
CA VAL A 11 12.50 -0.37 2.03
C VAL A 11 11.26 -1.28 2.14
N SER A 12 10.37 -1.01 3.10
CA SER A 12 9.14 -1.79 3.26
C SER A 12 8.25 -1.66 2.03
N ALA A 13 8.06 -0.45 1.51
CA ALA A 13 7.26 -0.24 0.30
C ALA A 13 7.80 -1.04 -0.90
N VAL A 14 9.12 -1.05 -1.12
CA VAL A 14 9.76 -1.82 -2.19
C VAL A 14 9.59 -3.32 -1.98
N VAL A 15 9.81 -3.81 -0.76
CA VAL A 15 9.63 -5.24 -0.43
C VAL A 15 8.19 -5.68 -0.66
N PHE A 16 7.21 -4.89 -0.23
CA PHE A 16 5.80 -5.19 -0.46
C PHE A 16 5.41 -5.10 -1.93
N ASP A 17 5.98 -4.18 -2.72
CA ASP A 17 5.66 -4.08 -4.15
C ASP A 17 6.15 -5.34 -4.89
N LEU A 18 7.33 -5.85 -4.53
CA LEU A 18 7.83 -7.14 -5.03
C LEU A 18 6.95 -8.31 -4.60
N LEU A 19 6.53 -8.34 -3.33
CA LEU A 19 5.64 -9.39 -2.82
C LEU A 19 4.30 -9.38 -3.56
N PHE A 20 3.67 -8.21 -3.75
CA PHE A 20 2.42 -8.08 -4.49
C PHE A 20 2.58 -8.48 -5.96
N MET A 21 3.70 -8.13 -6.59
CA MET A 21 3.98 -8.55 -7.96
C MET A 21 4.11 -10.07 -8.08
N GLN A 22 4.80 -10.73 -7.13
CA GLN A 22 4.86 -12.20 -7.07
C GLN A 22 3.49 -12.81 -6.79
N LEU A 23 2.78 -12.34 -5.77
CA LEU A 23 1.46 -12.82 -5.39
C LEU A 23 0.45 -12.71 -6.55
N ASN A 24 0.50 -11.62 -7.32
CA ASN A 24 -0.34 -11.46 -8.50
C ASN A 24 0.03 -12.42 -9.64
N LYS A 25 1.32 -12.77 -9.80
CA LYS A 25 1.75 -13.81 -10.75
C LYS A 25 1.23 -15.19 -10.34
N PHE A 26 1.23 -15.52 -9.05
CA PHE A 26 0.75 -16.81 -8.56
C PHE A 26 -0.77 -16.92 -8.53
N ASN A 27 -1.47 -15.85 -8.16
CA ASN A 27 -2.93 -15.88 -8.04
C ASN A 27 -3.57 -14.52 -8.35
N PRO A 28 -3.74 -14.18 -9.65
CA PRO A 28 -4.23 -12.87 -10.08
C PRO A 28 -5.69 -12.59 -9.65
N LYS A 29 -6.46 -13.63 -9.32
CA LYS A 29 -7.84 -13.49 -8.83
C LYS A 29 -7.94 -12.78 -7.48
N ILE A 30 -6.91 -12.87 -6.63
CA ILE A 30 -6.92 -12.22 -5.32
C ILE A 30 -6.97 -10.69 -5.48
N PHE A 31 -6.25 -10.17 -6.47
CA PHE A 31 -6.21 -8.73 -6.75
C PHE A 31 -7.27 -8.29 -7.75
N SER A 32 -7.95 -9.20 -8.45
CA SER A 32 -8.98 -8.80 -9.42
C SER A 32 -10.14 -8.05 -8.78
N PHE A 33 -10.52 -8.41 -7.55
CA PHE A 33 -11.56 -7.69 -6.80
C PHE A 33 -11.07 -6.29 -6.40
N PHE A 34 -9.85 -6.20 -5.89
CA PHE A 34 -9.21 -4.92 -5.56
C PHE A 34 -9.07 -4.01 -6.79
N HIS A 35 -8.61 -4.55 -7.91
CA HIS A 35 -8.51 -3.83 -9.18
C HIS A 35 -9.88 -3.34 -9.65
N LYS A 36 -10.94 -4.15 -9.54
CA LYS A 36 -12.29 -3.74 -9.99
C LYS A 36 -12.88 -2.62 -9.13
N VAL A 37 -12.66 -2.67 -7.82
CA VAL A 37 -13.08 -1.58 -6.90
C VAL A 37 -12.26 -0.32 -7.16
N LEU A 38 -10.96 -0.46 -7.37
CA LEU A 38 -10.04 0.66 -7.60
C LEU A 38 -10.13 1.25 -9.02
N GLU A 39 -10.55 0.46 -10.01
CA GLU A 39 -10.76 0.91 -11.39
C GLU A 39 -11.88 1.96 -11.46
N ASN A 40 -12.97 1.76 -10.70
CA ASN A 40 -14.01 2.77 -10.53
C ASN A 40 -13.53 4.05 -9.81
N TRP A 41 -12.40 3.96 -9.09
CA TRP A 41 -11.81 5.08 -8.31
C TRP A 41 -10.65 5.74 -9.08
N LYS A 42 -10.24 5.17 -10.22
CA LYS A 42 -9.01 5.48 -10.95
C LYS A 42 -9.01 6.83 -11.67
N GLU A 43 -10.18 7.36 -12.00
CA GLU A 43 -10.31 8.64 -12.71
C GLU A 43 -9.88 9.85 -11.87
N LYS A 44 -9.77 9.70 -10.55
CA LYS A 44 -9.44 10.81 -9.66
C LYS A 44 -8.17 10.48 -8.89
N TRP A 45 -7.03 10.97 -9.37
CA TRP A 45 -5.76 10.95 -8.63
C TRP A 45 -5.89 11.43 -7.18
N ILE A 46 -6.80 12.38 -6.95
CA ILE A 46 -7.15 12.90 -5.62
C ILE A 46 -7.70 11.80 -4.71
N ILE A 47 -8.51 10.88 -5.25
CA ILE A 47 -9.08 9.75 -4.48
C ILE A 47 -7.97 8.79 -4.02
N LYS A 48 -6.94 8.52 -4.84
CA LYS A 48 -5.79 7.71 -4.42
C LYS A 48 -5.12 8.29 -3.17
N TRP A 49 -4.85 9.59 -3.19
CA TRP A 49 -4.22 10.28 -2.05
C TRP A 49 -5.14 10.31 -0.83
N ILE A 50 -6.46 10.51 -1.02
CA ILE A 50 -7.44 10.46 0.06
C ILE A 50 -7.50 9.06 0.69
N SER A 51 -7.51 7.99 -0.11
CA SER A 51 -7.49 6.61 0.39
C SER A 51 -6.23 6.29 1.18
N ILE A 52 -5.05 6.67 0.66
CA ILE A 52 -3.78 6.53 1.37
C ILE A 52 -3.83 7.30 2.69
N PHE A 53 -4.34 8.54 2.67
CA PHE A 53 -4.44 9.36 3.86
C PHE A 53 -5.35 8.75 4.92
N ILE A 54 -6.54 8.26 4.55
CA ILE A 54 -7.48 7.59 5.47
C ILE A 54 -6.84 6.33 6.08
N LEU A 55 -6.19 5.50 5.26
CA LEU A 55 -5.53 4.28 5.73
C LEU A 55 -4.35 4.59 6.67
N LEU A 56 -3.56 5.62 6.37
CA LEU A 56 -2.49 6.09 7.25
C LEU A 56 -3.03 6.68 8.56
N LEU A 57 -4.18 7.37 8.52
CA LEU A 57 -4.83 7.91 9.71
C LEU A 57 -5.29 6.79 10.65
N ILE A 58 -5.92 5.75 10.08
CA ILE A 58 -6.31 4.54 10.83
C ILE A 58 -5.07 3.86 11.42
N ASN A 59 -3.99 3.70 10.65
CA ASN A 59 -2.73 3.13 11.14
C ASN A 59 -2.15 3.95 12.30
N ALA A 60 -2.20 5.29 12.23
CA ALA A 60 -1.75 6.16 13.31
C ALA A 60 -2.61 5.98 14.58
N ILE A 61 -3.93 5.88 14.44
CA ILE A 61 -4.85 5.64 15.57
C ILE A 61 -4.54 4.27 16.21
N ILE A 62 -4.44 3.22 15.40
CA ILE A 62 -4.11 1.86 15.86
C ILE A 62 -2.78 1.84 16.59
N LYS A 63 -1.77 2.53 16.05
CA LYS A 63 -0.45 2.63 16.68
C LYS A 63 -0.53 3.26 18.07
N VAL A 64 -1.25 4.37 18.20
CA VAL A 64 -1.42 5.07 19.49
C VAL A 64 -2.20 4.21 20.48
N TYR A 65 -3.25 3.53 20.01
CA TYR A 65 -4.14 2.75 20.88
C TYR A 65 -3.52 1.43 21.34
N LEU A 66 -2.81 0.71 20.46
CA LEU A 66 -2.16 -0.57 20.76
C LEU A 66 -0.71 -0.42 21.24
N GLY A 67 -0.16 0.79 21.27
CA GLY A 67 1.21 1.05 21.67
C GLY A 67 2.25 0.41 20.74
N PHE A 68 1.94 0.28 19.44
CA PHE A 68 2.88 -0.32 18.49
C PHE A 68 4.16 0.50 18.37
N SER A 69 5.28 -0.21 18.20
CA SER A 69 6.58 0.41 17.98
C SER A 69 6.57 1.28 16.72
N ASP A 70 7.39 2.35 16.73
CA ASP A 70 7.59 3.21 15.56
C ASP A 70 7.97 2.40 14.31
N LEU A 71 8.75 1.34 14.50
CA LEU A 71 9.18 0.43 13.44
C LEU A 71 7.98 -0.24 12.75
N LEU A 72 7.04 -0.82 13.52
CA LEU A 72 5.83 -1.42 12.96
C LEU A 72 4.96 -0.38 12.25
N GLY A 73 4.87 0.83 12.80
CA GLY A 73 4.15 1.93 12.15
C GLY A 73 4.69 2.26 10.76
N TYR A 74 6.03 2.33 10.60
CA TYR A 74 6.67 2.58 9.31
C TYR A 74 6.52 1.40 8.32
N ILE A 75 6.55 0.16 8.81
CA ILE A 75 6.33 -1.03 7.97
C ILE A 75 4.90 -1.04 7.42
N ILE A 76 3.90 -0.81 8.28
CA ILE A 76 2.49 -0.76 7.87
C ILE A 76 2.24 0.41 6.92
N ALA A 77 2.86 1.56 7.15
CA ALA A 77 2.78 2.69 6.22
C ALA A 77 3.34 2.32 4.83
N GLY A 78 4.51 1.67 4.78
CA GLY A 78 5.08 1.16 3.53
C GLY A 78 4.17 0.14 2.83
N PHE A 79 3.55 -0.75 3.60
CA PHE A 79 2.54 -1.71 3.09
C PHE A 79 1.34 -0.99 2.46
N ILE A 80 0.75 0.00 3.14
CA ILE A 80 -0.41 0.76 2.65
C ILE A 80 -0.07 1.49 1.34
N ILE A 81 1.09 2.16 1.29
CA ILE A 81 1.56 2.87 0.10
C ILE A 81 1.70 1.90 -1.07
N SER A 82 2.40 0.78 -0.85
CA SER A 82 2.63 -0.23 -1.85
C SER A 82 1.33 -0.90 -2.33
N LEU A 83 0.39 -1.18 -1.42
CA LEU A 83 -0.91 -1.79 -1.74
C LEU A 83 -1.75 -0.84 -2.61
N CYS A 84 -1.78 0.44 -2.26
CA CYS A 84 -2.47 1.45 -3.07
C CYS A 84 -1.79 1.58 -4.44
N ASP A 85 -0.47 1.72 -4.50
CA ASP A 85 0.27 1.80 -5.76
C ASP A 85 0.02 0.58 -6.64
N PHE A 86 0.09 -0.62 -6.07
CA PHE A 86 -0.20 -1.87 -6.76
C PHE A 86 -1.64 -1.92 -7.28
N GLY A 87 -2.61 -1.57 -6.43
CA GLY A 87 -4.03 -1.57 -6.80
C GLY A 87 -4.40 -0.52 -7.86
N PHE A 88 -3.67 0.59 -7.93
CA PHE A 88 -3.85 1.64 -8.95
C PHE A 88 -2.97 1.43 -10.20
N LYS A 89 -1.96 0.54 -10.19
CA LYS A 89 -1.20 0.17 -11.40
C LYS A 89 -2.15 -0.38 -12.47
N LYS A 90 -1.81 -0.19 -13.75
CA LYS A 90 -2.68 -0.67 -14.85
C LYS A 90 -2.60 -2.20 -14.93
N PRO A 91 -3.72 -2.92 -15.13
CA PRO A 91 -3.70 -4.37 -15.30
C PRO A 91 -2.82 -4.84 -16.48
N GLN A 92 -2.53 -3.96 -17.46
CA GLN A 92 -1.64 -4.26 -18.58
C GLN A 92 -0.14 -4.28 -18.24
N GLU A 93 0.31 -3.71 -17.10
CA GLU A 93 1.73 -3.77 -16.70
C GLU A 93 2.07 -5.00 -15.87
N VAL A 94 1.08 -5.64 -15.24
CA VAL A 94 1.34 -6.80 -14.36
C VAL A 94 1.33 -8.14 -15.13
N SER A 95 1.03 -8.09 -16.43
CA SER A 95 0.90 -9.26 -17.32
C SER A 95 2.00 -9.38 -18.38
N LYS A 96 3.04 -8.54 -18.33
CA LYS A 96 4.24 -8.68 -19.17
C LYS A 96 5.37 -9.41 -18.44
#